data_AF-A0A167UXE1-F1
#
_entry.id   AF-A0A167UXE1-F1
#
_cell.length_a   1.000
_cell.length_b   1.000
_cell.length_c   1.000
_cell.angle_alpha   90.00
_cell.angle_beta   90.00
_cell.angle_gamma   90.00
#
_symmetry.space_group_name_H-M   'P 1'
#
loop_
_entity.id
_entity.type
_entity.pdbx_description
1 polymer ?
#
loop_
_entity_poly.entity_id
_entity_poly.type
_entity_poly.pdbx_seq_one_letter_code
_entity_poly.pdbx_strand_id
1 'polypeptide(L)'
;MQEIMEQPKTVVIEGKEYTVRRLALFDVFRFVNILKHANLLAKFGELMKTFDPENGENDESARELRVRAGIELILSLADAEEQIYEFIAGIIQTDKNTVKHFPLEAMVDILQIVFRSNDLKAFLDKVARLMNQTK
;
A
#
# COMPACT_ATOMS: atom_id res chain seq x y z
N MET A 1 -28.41 -15.76 -4.18
CA MET A 1 -27.28 -14.92 -3.74
C MET A 1 -26.02 -15.60 -4.23
N GLN A 2 -25.40 -15.11 -5.30
CA GLN A 2 -24.10 -15.63 -5.74
C GLN A 2 -23.04 -14.98 -4.85
N GLU A 3 -22.45 -15.77 -3.95
CA GLU A 3 -21.20 -15.38 -3.30
C GLU A 3 -20.20 -15.07 -4.41
N ILE A 4 -19.74 -13.83 -4.47
CA ILE A 4 -18.62 -13.44 -5.33
C ILE A 4 -17.37 -14.07 -4.70
N MET A 5 -17.16 -15.36 -4.91
CA MET A 5 -15.92 -16.07 -4.63
C MET A 5 -14.89 -15.62 -5.69
N GLU A 6 -14.36 -14.41 -5.54
CA GLU A 6 -13.12 -14.07 -6.22
C GLU A 6 -12.03 -15.01 -5.72
N GLN A 7 -11.27 -15.56 -6.66
CA GLN A 7 -10.18 -16.48 -6.35
C GLN A 7 -9.15 -15.83 -5.42
N PRO A 8 -8.57 -16.60 -4.48
CA PRO A 8 -7.49 -16.11 -3.63
C PRO A 8 -6.34 -15.63 -4.51
N LYS A 9 -5.93 -14.38 -4.34
CA LYS A 9 -4.79 -13.82 -5.07
C LYS A 9 -3.52 -14.43 -4.49
N THR A 10 -2.64 -14.92 -5.35
CA THR A 10 -1.35 -15.47 -4.92
C THR A 10 -0.21 -14.63 -5.47
N VAL A 11 0.90 -14.59 -4.74
CA VAL A 11 2.17 -14.00 -5.16
C VAL A 11 3.27 -15.03 -4.99
N VAL A 12 4.14 -15.16 -6.00
CA VAL A 12 5.28 -16.08 -5.94
C VAL A 12 6.52 -15.25 -5.63
N ILE A 13 7.16 -15.52 -4.50
CA ILE A 13 8.37 -14.83 -4.05
C ILE A 13 9.44 -15.90 -3.88
N GLU A 14 10.52 -15.79 -4.66
CA GLU A 14 11.65 -16.73 -4.62
C GLU A 14 11.24 -18.21 -4.78
N GLY A 15 10.22 -18.47 -5.62
CA GLY A 15 9.72 -19.82 -5.89
C GLY A 15 8.76 -20.37 -4.82
N LYS A 16 8.40 -19.57 -3.80
CA LYS A 16 7.39 -19.91 -2.80
C LYS A 16 6.11 -19.12 -3.04
N GLU A 17 4.98 -19.81 -3.01
CA GLU A 17 3.66 -19.19 -3.14
C GLU A 17 3.15 -18.65 -1.81
N TYR A 18 2.66 -17.42 -1.84
CA TYR A 18 2.02 -16.74 -0.71
C TYR A 18 0.60 -16.33 -1.08
N THR A 19 -0.34 -16.61 -0.19
CA THR A 19 -1.74 -16.23 -0.38
C THR A 19 -1.98 -14.83 0.16
N VAL A 20 -2.40 -13.94 -0.73
CA VAL A 20 -2.79 -12.56 -0.40
C VAL A 20 -4.27 -12.58 0.00
N ARG A 21 -4.56 -12.29 1.28
CA ARG A 21 -5.95 -12.11 1.70
C ARG A 21 -6.51 -10.77 1.23
N ARG A 22 -7.84 -10.68 1.20
CA ARG A 22 -8.51 -9.38 1.03
C ARG A 22 -8.20 -8.44 2.20
N LEU A 23 -8.10 -7.16 1.88
CA LEU A 23 -8.03 -6.09 2.86
C LEU A 23 -9.35 -6.04 3.64
N ALA A 24 -9.24 -5.95 4.96
CA ALA A 24 -10.35 -5.86 5.90
C ALA A 24 -10.35 -4.50 6.59
N LEU A 25 -11.43 -4.18 7.31
CA LEU A 25 -11.57 -2.88 7.99
C LEU A 25 -10.42 -2.60 8.97
N PHE A 26 -9.89 -3.61 9.66
CA PHE A 26 -8.78 -3.39 10.60
C PHE A 26 -7.48 -2.97 9.90
N ASP A 27 -7.29 -3.31 8.61
CA ASP A 27 -6.13 -2.89 7.82
C ASP A 27 -6.14 -1.39 7.56
N VAL A 28 -7.34 -0.80 7.42
CA VAL A 28 -7.51 0.65 7.32
C VAL A 28 -6.95 1.31 8.57
N PHE A 29 -7.37 0.86 9.75
CA PHE A 29 -6.90 1.42 11.01
C PHE A 29 -5.42 1.17 11.24
N ARG A 30 -4.90 -0.01 10.87
CA ARG A 30 -3.48 -0.33 10.96
C ARG A 30 -2.66 0.59 10.05
N PHE A 31 -3.08 0.78 8.81
CA PHE A 31 -2.40 1.67 7.87
C PHE A 31 -2.45 3.14 8.32
N VAL A 32 -3.60 3.62 8.81
CA VAL A 32 -3.70 4.98 9.39
C VAL A 32 -2.79 5.13 10.61
N ASN A 33 -2.65 4.10 11.44
CA ASN A 33 -1.72 4.12 12.57
C ASN A 33 -0.25 4.16 12.13
N ILE A 34 0.10 3.46 11.04
CA ILE A 34 1.44 3.56 10.41
C ILE A 34 1.69 5.00 9.97
N LEU A 35 0.75 5.60 9.24
CA LEU A 35 0.87 6.99 8.78
C LEU A 35 0.96 7.99 9.95
N LYS A 36 0.24 7.75 11.05
CA LYS A 36 0.36 8.55 12.28
C LYS A 36 1.74 8.41 12.91
N HIS A 37 2.24 7.19 13.02
CA HIS A 37 3.53 6.91 13.64
C HIS A 37 4.69 7.53 12.84
N ALA A 38 4.62 7.42 11.51
CA ALA A 38 5.58 8.03 10.58
C ALA A 38 5.40 9.56 10.39
N ASN A 39 4.48 10.19 11.12
CA ASN A 39 4.11 11.61 10.96
C ASN A 39 3.78 11.99 9.49
N LEU A 40 3.20 11.04 8.76
CA LEU A 40 2.95 11.11 7.32
C LEU A 40 1.54 11.54 6.96
N LEU A 41 0.62 11.67 7.93
CA LEU A 41 -0.80 11.94 7.64
C LEU A 41 -1.02 13.14 6.70
N ALA A 42 -0.35 14.27 6.97
CA ALA A 42 -0.49 15.48 6.17
C ALA A 42 0.14 15.31 4.78
N LYS A 43 1.34 14.73 4.72
CA LYS A 43 2.10 14.49 3.49
C LYS A 43 1.44 13.44 2.59
N PHE A 44 0.80 12.43 3.16
CA PHE A 44 0.18 11.34 2.43
C PHE A 44 -0.93 11.85 1.50
N GLY A 45 -1.75 12.79 1.98
CA GLY A 45 -2.78 13.43 1.16
C GLY A 45 -2.22 14.24 -0.02
N GLU A 46 -1.03 14.83 0.13
CA GLU A 46 -0.34 15.54 -0.94
C GLU A 46 0.31 14.58 -1.94
N LEU A 47 0.99 13.54 -1.44
CA LEU A 47 1.58 12.48 -2.25
C LEU A 47 0.53 11.78 -3.11
N MET A 48 -0.65 11.50 -2.55
CA MET A 48 -1.75 10.85 -3.28
C MET A 48 -2.26 11.68 -4.46
N LYS A 49 -2.22 13.02 -4.38
CA LYS A 49 -2.57 13.88 -5.52
C LYS A 49 -1.55 13.74 -6.65
N THR A 50 -0.27 13.57 -6.33
CA THR A 50 0.81 13.36 -7.31
C THR A 50 0.66 12.03 -8.06
N PHE A 51 0.01 11.03 -7.46
CA PHE A 51 -0.25 9.73 -8.08
C PHE A 51 -1.60 9.67 -8.84
N ASP A 52 -2.38 10.75 -8.88
CA ASP A 52 -3.64 10.77 -9.62
C ASP A 52 -3.40 10.62 -11.14
N PRO A 53 -3.93 9.57 -11.80
CA PRO A 53 -3.75 9.36 -13.23
C PRO A 53 -4.34 10.48 -14.10
N GLU A 54 -5.21 11.35 -13.57
CA GLU A 54 -5.66 12.55 -14.28
C GLU A 54 -4.54 13.58 -14.52
N ASN A 55 -3.40 13.46 -13.82
CA ASN A 55 -2.24 14.36 -13.95
C ASN A 55 -1.30 14.05 -15.14
N GLY A 56 -1.80 13.37 -16.17
CA GLY A 56 -1.10 13.17 -17.45
C GLY A 56 -0.07 12.04 -17.42
N GLU A 57 -0.43 10.88 -17.99
CA GLU A 57 0.45 9.71 -18.04
C GLU A 57 1.68 9.86 -18.94
N ASN A 58 1.68 10.83 -19.87
CA ASN A 58 2.69 10.95 -20.93
C ASN A 58 3.70 12.10 -20.76
N ASP A 59 3.71 12.78 -19.62
CA ASP A 59 4.69 13.84 -19.34
C ASP A 59 5.90 13.27 -18.60
N GLU A 60 7.09 13.42 -19.19
CA GLU A 60 8.37 12.99 -18.60
C GLU A 60 8.59 13.67 -17.24
N SER A 61 8.12 14.91 -17.07
CA SER A 61 8.17 15.62 -15.79
C SER A 61 7.22 15.03 -14.74
N ALA A 62 6.03 14.55 -15.16
CA ALA A 62 5.10 13.85 -14.26
C ALA A 62 5.65 12.49 -13.83
N ARG A 63 6.46 11.83 -14.67
CA ARG A 63 7.18 10.61 -14.30
C ARG A 63 8.23 10.89 -13.23
N GLU A 64 9.08 11.89 -13.41
CA GLU A 64 10.09 12.28 -12.40
C GLU A 64 9.45 12.67 -11.07
N LEU A 65 8.35 13.43 -11.10
CA LEU A 65 7.61 13.84 -9.91
C LEU A 65 7.06 12.63 -9.14
N ARG A 66 6.51 11.64 -9.85
CA ARG A 66 6.02 10.38 -9.25
C ARG A 66 7.14 9.53 -8.65
N VAL A 67 8.29 9.44 -9.33
CA VAL A 67 9.47 8.74 -8.79
C VAL A 67 9.95 9.42 -7.51
N ARG A 68 10.05 10.76 -7.51
CA ARG A 68 10.46 11.53 -6.33
C ARG A 68 9.47 11.37 -5.17
N ALA A 69 8.17 11.42 -5.45
CA ALA A 69 7.11 11.18 -4.46
C ALA A 69 7.17 9.75 -3.90
N GLY A 70 7.47 8.76 -4.73
CA GLY A 70 7.67 7.38 -4.30
C GLY A 70 8.89 7.23 -3.37
N ILE A 71 10.01 7.85 -3.72
CA ILE A 71 11.22 7.88 -2.87
C ILE A 71 10.92 8.57 -1.53
N GLU A 72 10.25 9.73 -1.55
CA GLU A 72 9.90 10.44 -0.33
C GLU A 72 8.93 9.62 0.55
N LEU A 73 7.97 8.92 -0.06
CA LEU A 73 7.09 8.01 0.67
C LEU A 73 7.89 6.89 1.34
N ILE A 74 8.79 6.22 0.60
CA ILE A 74 9.64 5.15 1.14
C ILE A 74 10.53 5.66 2.28
N LEU A 75 11.19 6.80 2.10
CA LEU A 75 12.06 7.40 3.12
C LEU A 75 11.28 7.79 4.37
N SER A 76 10.08 8.35 4.19
CA SER A 76 9.24 8.74 5.32
C SER A 76 8.61 7.54 6.02
N LEU A 77 8.45 6.43 5.30
CA LEU A 77 7.98 5.15 5.83
C LEU A 77 9.08 4.37 6.56
N ALA A 78 10.36 4.73 6.40
CA ALA A 78 11.47 4.10 7.11
C ALA A 78 11.33 4.21 8.64
N ASP A 79 10.78 5.33 9.14
CA ASP A 79 10.49 5.51 10.58
C ASP A 79 9.37 4.58 11.09
N ALA A 80 8.62 3.96 10.19
CA ALA A 80 7.59 2.95 10.49
C ALA A 80 7.88 1.59 9.84
N GLU A 81 9.16 1.28 9.60
CA GLU A 81 9.63 0.07 8.93
C GLU A 81 9.05 -1.22 9.55
N GLU A 82 9.13 -1.38 10.88
CA GLU A 82 8.60 -2.55 11.58
C GLU A 82 7.09 -2.72 11.36
N GLN A 83 6.33 -1.62 11.41
CA GLN A 83 4.89 -1.66 11.26
C GLN A 83 4.47 -1.97 9.83
N ILE A 84 5.29 -1.58 8.84
CA ILE A 84 5.08 -1.96 7.43
C ILE A 84 5.31 -3.45 7.24
N TYR A 85 6.37 -4.01 7.82
CA TYR A 85 6.58 -5.46 7.75
C TYR A 85 5.45 -6.23 8.41
N GLU A 86 4.94 -5.77 9.56
CA GLU A 86 3.77 -6.36 10.21
C GLU A 86 2.50 -6.25 9.37
N PHE A 87 2.30 -5.12 8.70
CA PHE A 87 1.17 -4.91 7.80
C PHE A 87 1.20 -5.86 6.61
N ILE A 88 2.34 -5.92 5.90
CA ILE A 88 2.54 -6.79 4.75
C ILE A 88 2.44 -8.26 5.15
N ALA A 89 3.10 -8.66 6.24
CA ALA A 89 3.04 -10.01 6.78
C ALA A 89 1.61 -10.45 7.07
N GLY A 90 0.80 -9.54 7.65
CA GLY A 90 -0.61 -9.78 7.90
C GLY A 90 -1.46 -9.92 6.63
N ILE A 91 -1.06 -9.32 5.51
CA ILE A 91 -1.77 -9.41 4.22
C ILE A 91 -1.42 -10.71 3.48
N ILE A 92 -0.16 -11.11 3.50
CA ILE A 92 0.30 -12.35 2.81
C ILE A 92 0.32 -13.58 3.72
N GLN A 93 -0.25 -13.44 4.93
CA GLN A 93 -0.38 -14.49 5.93
C GLN A 93 0.96 -15.17 6.28
N THR A 94 2.00 -14.37 6.49
CA THR A 94 3.33 -14.87 6.88
C THR A 94 3.88 -14.13 8.10
N ASP A 95 5.10 -14.47 8.52
CA ASP A 95 5.79 -13.80 9.62
C ASP A 95 6.55 -12.56 9.15
N LYS A 96 6.58 -11.51 9.98
CA LYS A 96 7.28 -10.26 9.65
C LYS A 96 8.78 -10.45 9.40
N ASN A 97 9.43 -11.39 10.08
CA ASN A 97 10.85 -11.66 9.85
C ASN A 97 11.09 -12.35 8.51
N THR A 98 10.08 -13.01 7.94
CA THR A 98 10.16 -13.50 6.57
C THR A 98 10.11 -12.32 5.59
N VAL A 99 9.19 -11.37 5.81
CA VAL A 99 9.03 -10.18 4.95
C VAL A 99 10.28 -9.30 4.92
N LYS A 100 10.98 -9.15 6.05
CA LYS A 100 12.22 -8.36 6.15
C LYS A 100 13.33 -8.77 5.18
N HIS A 101 13.34 -10.04 4.78
CA HIS A 101 14.37 -10.61 3.93
C HIS A 101 13.92 -10.74 2.48
N PHE A 102 12.72 -10.26 2.14
CA PHE A 102 12.23 -10.31 0.78
C PHE A 102 13.03 -9.39 -0.14
N PRO A 103 13.19 -9.79 -1.42
CA PRO A 103 13.74 -8.90 -2.42
C PRO A 103 12.81 -7.69 -2.60
N LEU A 104 13.38 -6.53 -2.93
CA LEU A 104 12.62 -5.28 -3.09
C LEU A 104 11.52 -5.43 -4.15
N GLU A 105 11.80 -6.20 -5.20
CA GLU A 105 10.87 -6.52 -6.28
C GLU A 105 9.62 -7.22 -5.75
N ALA A 106 9.76 -8.11 -4.77
CA ALA A 106 8.62 -8.79 -4.16
C ALA A 106 7.71 -7.83 -3.38
N MET A 107 8.27 -6.80 -2.75
CA MET A 107 7.46 -5.75 -2.14
C MET A 107 6.62 -5.03 -3.19
N VAL A 108 7.21 -4.70 -4.34
CA VAL A 108 6.48 -4.06 -5.46
C VAL A 108 5.38 -4.98 -5.99
N ASP A 109 5.63 -6.28 -6.13
CA ASP A 109 4.63 -7.24 -6.62
C ASP A 109 3.48 -7.45 -5.62
N ILE A 110 3.79 -7.58 -4.33
CA ILE A 110 2.78 -7.65 -3.26
C ILE A 110 1.92 -6.39 -3.29
N LEU A 111 2.56 -5.21 -3.32
CA LEU A 111 1.85 -3.95 -3.43
C LEU A 111 1.03 -3.97 -4.71
N GLN A 112 1.55 -4.28 -5.90
CA GLN A 112 0.74 -4.33 -7.13
C GLN A 112 -0.47 -5.28 -7.04
N ILE A 113 -0.36 -6.44 -6.41
CA ILE A 113 -1.47 -7.40 -6.26
C ILE A 113 -2.54 -6.87 -5.30
N VAL A 114 -2.09 -6.25 -4.20
CA VAL A 114 -2.96 -5.55 -3.25
C VAL A 114 -3.58 -4.30 -3.88
N PHE A 115 -2.81 -3.59 -4.71
CA PHE A 115 -3.09 -2.26 -5.25
C PHE A 115 -3.90 -2.28 -6.56
N ARG A 116 -3.79 -3.34 -7.37
CA ARG A 116 -4.61 -3.58 -8.59
C ARG A 116 -5.99 -4.13 -8.27
N SER A 117 -6.29 -4.46 -7.00
CA SER A 117 -7.67 -4.67 -6.60
C SER A 117 -8.42 -3.33 -6.70
N ASN A 118 -9.63 -3.31 -7.26
CA ASN A 118 -10.53 -2.15 -7.17
C ASN A 118 -10.76 -1.69 -5.70
N ASP A 119 -10.40 -2.55 -4.73
CA ASP A 119 -10.43 -2.25 -3.32
C ASP A 119 -9.40 -1.21 -2.88
N LEU A 120 -8.24 -1.03 -3.55
CA LEU A 120 -7.26 -0.07 -3.06
C LEU A 120 -7.64 1.38 -3.36
N LYS A 121 -8.03 1.73 -4.58
CA LYS A 121 -8.48 3.11 -4.85
C LYS A 121 -9.65 3.45 -3.93
N ALA A 122 -10.58 2.51 -3.76
CA ALA A 122 -11.66 2.63 -2.77
C ALA A 122 -11.16 2.71 -1.32
N PHE A 123 -10.08 2.01 -0.95
CA PHE A 123 -9.44 2.03 0.36
C PHE A 123 -8.76 3.38 0.63
N LEU A 124 -7.94 3.85 -0.30
CA LEU A 124 -7.24 5.13 -0.24
C LEU A 124 -8.23 6.30 -0.26
N ASP A 125 -9.29 6.22 -1.08
CA ASP A 125 -10.38 7.20 -1.08
C ASP A 125 -11.13 7.20 0.26
N LYS A 126 -11.42 6.04 0.85
CA LYS A 126 -12.04 5.94 2.18
C LYS A 126 -11.13 6.47 3.29
N VAL A 127 -9.84 6.16 3.25
CA VAL A 127 -8.83 6.69 4.18
C VAL A 127 -8.72 8.20 4.04
N ALA A 128 -8.62 8.73 2.82
CA ALA A 128 -8.59 10.16 2.54
C ALA A 128 -9.85 10.87 3.03
N ARG A 129 -11.04 10.27 2.83
CA ARG A 129 -12.31 10.80 3.36
C ARG A 129 -12.35 10.81 4.88
N LEU A 130 -11.93 9.73 5.54
CA LEU A 130 -11.84 9.67 6.99
C LEU A 130 -10.90 10.76 7.54
N MET A 131 -9.76 10.99 6.89
CA MET A 131 -8.81 12.02 7.30
C MET A 131 -9.35 13.44 7.07
N ASN A 132 -10.06 13.68 5.96
CA ASN A 132 -10.63 14.99 5.63
C ASN A 132 -11.85 15.38 6.48
N GLN A 133 -12.51 14.42 7.14
CA GLN A 133 -13.62 14.69 8.07
C GLN A 133 -13.18 15.01 9.50
N THR A 134 -11.87 14.95 9.81
CA THR A 134 -11.32 15.25 11.14
C THR A 134 -10.89 16.71 11.34
N LYS A 135 -11.38 17.64 10.50
CA LYS A 135 -11.19 19.09 10.68
C LYS A 135 -12.33 19.71 11.48
#